data_AF-A0A525C9E7-F1
#
_entry.id   AF-A0A525C9E7-F1
#
_cell.length_a   1.000
_cell.length_b   1.000
_cell.length_c   1.000
_cell.angle_alpha   90.00
_cell.angle_beta   90.00
_cell.angle_gamma   90.00
#
_symmetry.space_group_name_H-M   'P 1'
#
loop_
_entity.id
_entity.type
_entity.pdbx_description
1 polymer ?
#
loop_
_entity_poly.entity_id
_entity_poly.type
_entity_poly.pdbx_seq_one_letter_code
_entity_poly.pdbx_strand_id
1 'polypeptide(L)'
;MPRETKSYEEYTERVWLPSSIMRVENSILNNILGCRTVEAVEAALTYVRYLRESGLTNENYPLFLKLLEIDNHWAIDELIGDGDPFLLLTPIQPTRHLISTCFRLLTNWHPGGIYPKTLSIALGVLQVAYSYALDGYDIHNVSINDVNNLGKHLNKDLGQSDPVNRTILAILDRISMLEGQGDEVMERVARQATLIRSNFFDRRKKLEDAIPQVLLVKSDYLVKEIAPERIFE
;
A
#
# COMPACT_ATOMS: atom_id res chain seq x y z
N MET A 1 21.20 -54.68 11.51
CA MET A 1 20.30 -53.52 11.45
C MET A 1 21.00 -52.32 10.78
N PRO A 2 21.10 -52.23 9.43
CA PRO A 2 21.67 -51.05 8.76
C PRO A 2 20.83 -50.52 7.57
N ARG A 3 19.61 -51.02 7.34
CA ARG A 3 18.79 -50.65 6.17
C ARG A 3 17.79 -49.52 6.42
N GLU A 4 17.35 -49.30 7.66
CA GLU A 4 16.38 -48.24 7.98
C GLU A 4 17.01 -46.84 8.07
N THR A 5 18.27 -46.73 8.49
CA THR A 5 18.96 -45.45 8.67
C THR A 5 19.25 -44.74 7.33
N LYS A 6 19.68 -45.50 6.30
CA LYS A 6 19.90 -44.96 4.95
C LYS A 6 18.62 -44.42 4.30
N SER A 7 17.48 -45.06 4.56
CA SER A 7 16.17 -44.62 4.05
C SER A 7 15.67 -43.33 4.71
N TYR A 8 16.05 -43.09 5.97
CA TYR A 8 15.66 -41.88 6.70
C TYR A 8 16.55 -40.69 6.31
N GLU A 9 17.85 -40.92 6.13
CA GLU A 9 18.83 -39.93 5.64
C GLU A 9 18.56 -39.50 4.19
N GLU A 10 18.30 -40.43 3.27
CA GLU A 10 17.90 -40.09 1.88
C GLU A 10 16.55 -39.36 1.81
N TYR A 11 15.63 -39.65 2.74
CA TYR A 11 14.37 -38.92 2.87
C TYR A 11 14.60 -37.51 3.43
N THR A 12 15.46 -37.34 4.43
CA THR A 12 15.78 -36.02 5.01
C THR A 12 16.56 -35.14 4.03
N GLU A 13 17.49 -35.69 3.25
CA GLU A 13 18.22 -34.95 2.21
C GLU A 13 17.29 -34.46 1.07
N ARG A 14 16.23 -35.22 0.74
CA ARG A 14 15.21 -34.77 -0.23
C ARG A 14 14.21 -33.78 0.36
N VAL A 15 13.99 -33.80 1.68
CA VAL A 15 13.05 -32.91 2.38
C VAL A 15 13.65 -31.52 2.64
N TRP A 16 14.96 -31.42 2.90
CA TRP A 16 15.66 -30.17 3.21
C TRP A 16 16.47 -29.59 2.04
N LEU A 17 15.88 -29.55 0.85
CA LEU A 17 16.44 -28.76 -0.25
C LEU A 17 16.48 -27.27 0.14
N PRO A 18 17.42 -26.47 -0.40
CA PRO A 18 17.46 -25.01 -0.14
C PRO A 18 16.12 -24.31 -0.40
N SER A 19 15.37 -24.75 -1.41
CA SER A 19 14.03 -24.25 -1.71
C SER A 19 12.96 -24.64 -0.68
N SER A 20 13.13 -25.78 -0.01
CA SER A 20 12.28 -26.19 1.11
C SER A 20 12.57 -25.34 2.34
N ILE A 21 13.85 -25.13 2.67
CA ILE A 21 14.28 -24.26 3.78
C ILE A 21 13.74 -22.85 3.56
N MET A 22 13.97 -22.25 2.39
CA MET A 22 13.49 -20.91 2.04
C MET A 22 11.97 -20.78 2.15
N ARG A 23 11.21 -21.84 1.84
CA ARG A 23 9.74 -21.85 1.97
C ARG A 23 9.31 -21.83 3.43
N VAL A 24 9.96 -22.63 4.27
CA VAL A 24 9.67 -22.69 5.71
C VAL A 24 10.03 -21.35 6.36
N GLU A 25 11.21 -20.80 6.05
CA GLU A 25 11.64 -19.47 6.52
C GLU A 25 10.64 -18.38 6.11
N ASN A 26 10.24 -18.34 4.84
CA ASN A 26 9.22 -17.40 4.38
C ASN A 26 7.88 -17.56 5.10
N SER A 27 7.47 -18.80 5.38
CA SER A 27 6.24 -19.05 6.15
C SER A 27 6.32 -18.52 7.57
N ILE A 28 7.47 -18.70 8.23
CA ILE A 28 7.70 -18.19 9.59
C ILE A 28 7.72 -16.66 9.58
N LEU A 29 8.43 -16.06 8.62
CA LEU A 29 8.45 -14.60 8.45
C LEU A 29 7.05 -14.05 8.18
N ASN A 30 6.24 -14.71 7.34
CA ASN A 30 4.84 -14.28 7.11
C ASN A 30 4.00 -14.36 8.39
N ASN A 31 4.24 -15.33 9.27
CA ASN A 31 3.55 -15.41 10.55
C ASN A 31 3.97 -14.29 11.50
N ILE A 32 5.26 -13.94 11.52
CA ILE A 32 5.80 -12.79 12.27
C ILE A 32 5.16 -11.50 11.76
N LEU A 33 5.24 -11.24 10.46
CA LEU A 33 4.67 -10.04 9.82
C LEU A 33 3.13 -10.01 9.88
N GLY A 34 2.48 -11.12 10.22
CA GLY A 34 1.05 -11.16 10.47
C GLY A 34 0.65 -10.50 11.80
N CYS A 35 1.59 -10.20 12.70
CA CYS A 35 1.39 -9.44 13.94
C CYS A 35 0.21 -9.93 14.82
N ARG A 36 -0.02 -11.26 14.87
CA ARG A 36 -1.18 -11.86 15.58
C ARG A 36 -0.94 -12.18 17.06
N THR A 37 0.27 -11.89 17.55
CA THR A 37 0.72 -12.11 18.94
C THR A 37 1.71 -11.01 19.29
N VAL A 38 1.92 -10.74 20.57
CA VAL A 38 2.88 -9.72 21.03
C VAL A 38 4.28 -10.03 20.51
N GLU A 39 4.70 -11.30 20.59
CA GLU A 39 6.02 -11.76 20.14
C GLU A 39 6.20 -11.57 18.64
N ALA A 40 5.13 -11.79 17.86
CA ALA A 40 5.14 -11.54 16.43
C ALA A 40 5.28 -10.03 16.13
N VAL A 41 4.60 -9.17 16.88
CA VAL A 41 4.75 -7.71 16.75
C VAL A 41 6.18 -7.29 17.05
N GLU A 42 6.76 -7.72 18.17
CA GLU A 42 8.13 -7.36 18.54
C GLU A 42 9.19 -7.87 17.56
N ALA A 43 9.03 -9.09 17.06
CA ALA A 43 9.87 -9.64 16.01
C ALA A 43 9.71 -8.86 14.69
N ALA A 44 8.49 -8.46 14.34
CA ALA A 44 8.22 -7.63 13.17
C ALA A 44 8.86 -6.25 13.30
N LEU A 45 8.75 -5.59 14.46
CA LEU A 45 9.41 -4.30 14.72
C LEU A 45 10.92 -4.40 14.52
N THR A 46 11.54 -5.45 15.06
CA THR A 46 12.98 -5.67 14.92
C THR A 46 13.38 -5.91 13.45
N TYR A 47 12.61 -6.73 12.72
CA TYR A 47 12.83 -6.97 11.29
C TYR A 47 12.68 -5.70 10.46
N VAL A 48 11.64 -4.92 10.73
CA VAL A 48 11.35 -3.66 10.05
C VAL A 48 12.47 -2.65 10.28
N ARG A 49 12.95 -2.50 11.52
CA ARG A 49 14.09 -1.65 11.86
C ARG A 49 15.33 -2.04 11.06
N TYR A 50 15.65 -3.33 11.04
CA TYR A 50 16.78 -3.85 10.28
C TYR A 50 16.65 -3.58 8.78
N LEU A 51 15.45 -3.79 8.20
CA LEU A 51 15.19 -3.49 6.80
C LEU A 51 15.36 -2.00 6.50
N ARG A 52 14.83 -1.11 7.36
CA ARG A 52 15.01 0.34 7.24
C ARG A 52 16.49 0.72 7.25
N GLU A 53 17.26 0.16 8.17
CA GLU A 53 18.71 0.39 8.29
C GLU A 53 19.50 -0.12 7.08
N SER A 54 19.03 -1.18 6.42
CA SER A 54 19.65 -1.67 5.17
C SER A 54 19.52 -0.70 3.98
N GLY A 55 18.64 0.30 4.10
CA GLY A 55 18.37 1.30 3.08
C GLY A 55 17.47 0.80 1.96
N LEU A 56 16.71 1.70 1.35
CA LEU A 56 15.82 1.39 0.24
C LEU A 56 16.58 1.30 -1.09
N THR A 57 16.37 0.23 -1.84
CA THR A 57 16.98 -0.03 -3.15
C THR A 57 15.96 -0.60 -4.15
N ASN A 58 16.32 -0.60 -5.44
CA ASN A 58 15.49 -1.23 -6.48
C ASN A 58 15.34 -2.76 -6.31
N GLU A 59 16.21 -3.40 -5.52
CA GLU A 59 16.16 -4.85 -5.28
C GLU A 59 15.28 -5.19 -4.08
N ASN A 60 15.26 -4.34 -3.05
CA ASN A 60 14.55 -4.64 -1.79
C ASN A 60 13.23 -3.88 -1.59
N TYR A 61 12.88 -2.89 -2.43
CA TYR A 61 11.59 -2.19 -2.32
C TYR A 61 10.35 -3.11 -2.29
N PRO A 62 10.33 -4.31 -2.91
CA PRO A 62 9.17 -5.20 -2.78
C PRO A 62 8.95 -5.68 -1.34
N LEU A 63 10.01 -5.74 -0.52
CA LEU A 63 9.89 -6.04 0.91
C LEU A 63 9.24 -4.87 1.65
N PHE A 64 9.61 -3.63 1.34
CA PHE A 64 8.95 -2.43 1.88
C PHE A 64 7.46 -2.43 1.52
N LEU A 65 7.10 -2.73 0.27
CA LEU A 65 5.70 -2.84 -0.16
C LEU A 65 4.93 -3.91 0.62
N LYS A 66 5.56 -5.07 0.85
CA LYS A 66 4.95 -6.15 1.63
C LYS A 66 4.68 -5.72 3.08
N LEU A 67 5.56 -4.91 3.68
CA LEU A 67 5.34 -4.37 5.02
C LEU A 67 4.16 -3.40 5.09
N LEU A 68 3.81 -2.71 4.00
CA LEU A 68 2.63 -1.82 3.96
C LEU A 68 1.30 -2.58 4.05
N GLU A 69 1.32 -3.90 3.83
CA GLU A 69 0.14 -4.77 3.98
C GLU A 69 -0.05 -5.25 5.43
N ILE A 70 0.89 -4.94 6.32
CA ILE A 70 0.80 -5.31 7.73
C ILE A 70 -0.26 -4.43 8.41
N ASP A 71 -1.21 -5.08 9.06
CA ASP A 71 -2.28 -4.47 9.84
C ASP A 71 -1.79 -4.12 11.26
N ASN A 72 -0.70 -3.36 11.34
CA ASN A 72 -0.08 -2.91 12.60
C ASN A 72 0.67 -1.59 12.41
N HIS A 73 0.17 -0.50 13.01
CA HIS A 73 0.73 0.83 12.86
C HIS A 73 2.11 0.97 13.50
N TRP A 74 2.42 0.23 14.56
CA TRP A 74 3.76 0.25 15.18
C TRP A 74 4.83 -0.19 14.19
N ALA A 75 4.55 -1.24 13.41
CA ALA A 75 5.43 -1.69 12.35
C ALA A 75 5.60 -0.64 11.25
N ILE A 76 4.54 0.06 10.86
CA ILE A 76 4.63 1.13 9.87
C ILE A 76 5.40 2.34 10.40
N ASP A 77 5.19 2.69 11.67
CA ASP A 77 5.93 3.77 12.32
C ASP A 77 7.42 3.46 12.42
N GLU A 78 7.78 2.23 12.78
CA GLU A 78 9.18 1.80 12.76
C GLU A 78 9.76 1.82 11.34
N LEU A 79 8.99 1.44 10.31
CA LEU A 79 9.46 1.45 8.93
C LEU A 79 9.83 2.85 8.46
N ILE A 80 9.05 3.85 8.86
CA ILE A 80 9.21 5.25 8.46
C ILE A 80 10.25 5.97 9.34
N GLY A 81 10.25 5.68 10.64
CA GLY A 81 10.97 6.47 11.64
C GLY A 81 10.49 7.93 11.63
N ASP A 82 11.43 8.87 11.64
CA ASP A 82 11.16 10.32 11.59
C ASP A 82 11.00 10.88 10.17
N GLY A 83 11.00 10.01 9.15
CA GLY A 83 10.87 10.41 7.75
C GLY A 83 9.47 10.89 7.37
N ASP A 84 9.39 11.66 6.28
CA ASP A 84 8.10 11.98 5.67
C ASP A 84 7.56 10.72 4.95
N PRO A 85 6.38 10.18 5.35
CA PRO A 85 5.80 9.00 4.70
C PRO A 85 5.58 9.20 3.20
N PHE A 86 5.29 10.43 2.72
CA PHE A 86 5.10 10.67 1.28
C PHE A 86 6.37 10.43 0.48
N LEU A 87 7.55 10.49 1.10
CA LEU A 87 8.84 10.37 0.43
C LEU A 87 9.48 8.99 0.55
N LEU A 88 8.88 8.06 1.32
CA LEU A 88 9.51 6.78 1.63
C LEU A 88 9.92 6.01 0.36
N LEU A 89 9.01 5.89 -0.61
CA LEU A 89 9.23 5.10 -1.83
C LEU A 89 9.51 5.96 -3.08
N THR A 90 9.56 7.28 -2.96
CA THR A 90 9.79 8.17 -4.11
C THR A 90 11.18 8.05 -4.76
N PRO A 91 12.25 7.56 -4.09
CA PRO A 91 13.51 7.26 -4.76
C PRO A 91 13.44 6.10 -5.76
N ILE A 92 12.40 5.25 -5.67
CA ILE A 92 12.22 4.11 -6.58
C ILE A 92 11.54 4.59 -7.85
N GLN A 93 12.09 4.20 -9.00
CA GLN A 93 11.48 4.52 -10.28
C GLN A 93 10.07 3.91 -10.37
N PRO A 94 9.06 4.68 -10.79
CA PRO A 94 7.71 4.15 -11.00
C PRO A 94 7.73 2.96 -11.97
N THR A 95 7.30 1.81 -11.48
CA THR A 95 7.07 0.61 -12.29
C THR A 95 5.61 0.19 -12.20
N ARG A 96 5.15 -0.60 -13.17
CA ARG A 96 3.79 -1.18 -13.13
C ARG A 96 3.55 -1.95 -11.83
N HIS A 97 4.53 -2.69 -11.34
CA HIS A 97 4.41 -3.45 -10.09
C HIS A 97 4.21 -2.53 -8.88
N LEU A 98 5.01 -1.46 -8.78
CA LEU A 98 4.91 -0.48 -7.71
C LEU A 98 3.54 0.23 -7.73
N ILE A 99 3.13 0.78 -8.88
CA ILE A 99 1.87 1.52 -9.02
C ILE A 99 0.66 0.62 -8.76
N SER A 100 0.62 -0.57 -9.35
CA SER A 100 -0.48 -1.52 -9.15
C SER A 100 -0.58 -1.99 -7.70
N THR A 101 0.55 -2.11 -6.98
CA THR A 101 0.54 -2.44 -5.55
C THR A 101 -0.05 -1.30 -4.72
N CYS A 102 0.27 -0.03 -5.02
CA CYS A 102 -0.35 1.11 -4.37
C CYS A 102 -1.87 1.16 -4.61
N PHE A 103 -2.35 0.95 -5.83
CA PHE A 103 -3.79 0.88 -6.09
C PHE A 103 -4.46 -0.34 -5.42
N ARG A 104 -3.76 -1.48 -5.32
CA ARG A 104 -4.25 -2.65 -4.58
C ARG A 104 -4.41 -2.34 -3.10
N LEU A 105 -3.46 -1.64 -2.48
CA LEU A 105 -3.59 -1.16 -1.09
C LEU A 105 -4.84 -0.29 -0.95
N LEU A 106 -5.01 0.72 -1.81
CA LEU A 106 -6.21 1.57 -1.79
C LEU A 106 -7.49 0.75 -1.98
N THR A 107 -7.48 -0.28 -2.82
CA THR A 107 -8.63 -1.15 -3.06
C THR A 107 -9.00 -1.97 -1.81
N ASN A 108 -8.00 -2.58 -1.16
CA ASN A 108 -8.20 -3.50 -0.04
C ASN A 108 -8.72 -2.80 1.22
N TRP A 109 -8.38 -1.53 1.42
CA TRP A 109 -8.72 -0.81 2.63
C TRP A 109 -9.94 0.10 2.47
N HIS A 110 -10.80 0.08 3.46
CA HIS A 110 -11.90 1.04 3.59
C HIS A 110 -11.37 2.41 4.05
N PRO A 111 -12.07 3.52 3.76
CA PRO A 111 -11.78 4.82 4.36
C PRO A 111 -11.68 4.72 5.89
N GLY A 112 -10.60 5.23 6.47
CA GLY A 112 -10.29 5.13 7.91
C GLY A 112 -9.73 3.79 8.39
N GLY A 113 -9.85 2.72 7.59
CA GLY A 113 -9.26 1.41 7.90
C GLY A 113 -7.79 1.27 7.51
N ILE A 114 -7.30 2.10 6.59
CA ILE A 114 -5.87 2.20 6.27
C ILE A 114 -5.20 3.14 7.27
N TYR A 115 -4.05 2.73 7.83
CA TYR A 115 -3.25 3.61 8.67
C TYR A 115 -2.81 4.86 7.88
N PRO A 116 -2.98 6.10 8.41
CA PRO A 116 -2.73 7.32 7.65
C PRO A 116 -1.34 7.42 7.01
N LYS A 117 -0.27 6.93 7.68
CA LYS A 117 1.07 6.96 7.08
C LYS A 117 1.21 5.96 5.92
N THR A 118 0.58 4.78 6.00
CA THR A 118 0.52 3.83 4.89
C THR A 118 -0.18 4.42 3.68
N LEU A 119 -1.30 5.14 3.91
CA LEU A 119 -1.99 5.87 2.87
C LEU A 119 -1.08 6.94 2.24
N SER A 120 -0.39 7.75 3.05
CA SER A 120 0.54 8.77 2.57
C SER A 120 1.68 8.19 1.72
N ILE A 121 2.23 7.03 2.10
CA ILE A 121 3.26 6.34 1.29
C ILE A 121 2.73 5.96 -0.09
N ALA A 122 1.54 5.33 -0.14
CA ALA A 122 0.92 4.96 -1.41
C ALA A 122 0.62 6.20 -2.27
N LEU A 123 0.14 7.28 -1.66
CA LEU A 123 -0.14 8.54 -2.35
C LEU A 123 1.12 9.23 -2.87
N GLY A 124 2.24 9.18 -2.15
CA GLY A 124 3.51 9.73 -2.61
C GLY A 124 4.00 9.07 -3.90
N VAL A 125 3.92 7.73 -3.96
CA VAL A 125 4.23 6.96 -5.17
C VAL A 125 3.33 7.36 -6.34
N LEU A 126 2.00 7.39 -6.11
CA LEU A 126 1.04 7.73 -7.15
C LEU A 126 1.19 9.17 -7.63
N GLN A 127 1.54 10.10 -6.74
CA GLN A 127 1.79 11.49 -7.09
C GLN A 127 3.00 11.64 -8.02
N VAL A 128 4.08 10.90 -7.75
CA VAL A 128 5.26 10.87 -8.64
C VAL A 128 4.90 10.23 -9.98
N ALA A 129 4.23 9.07 -9.95
CA ALA A 129 3.88 8.32 -11.14
C ALA A 129 2.96 9.09 -12.10
N TYR A 130 1.98 9.84 -11.59
CA TYR A 130 1.04 10.63 -12.39
C TYR A 130 1.42 12.12 -12.43
N SER A 131 2.66 12.49 -12.12
CA SER A 131 3.15 13.86 -12.29
C SER A 131 2.94 14.36 -13.73
N TYR A 132 3.16 13.47 -14.70
CA TYR A 132 2.69 13.57 -16.08
C TYR A 132 1.66 12.48 -16.32
N ALA A 133 0.44 12.88 -16.69
CA ALA A 133 -0.71 11.97 -16.71
C ALA A 133 -0.53 10.83 -17.72
N LEU A 134 -0.04 11.15 -18.93
CA LEU A 134 0.14 10.19 -20.02
C LEU A 134 1.23 9.17 -19.67
N ASP A 135 2.40 9.61 -19.21
CA ASP A 135 3.49 8.74 -18.78
C ASP A 135 3.03 7.75 -17.68
N GLY A 136 2.30 8.26 -16.67
CA GLY A 136 1.74 7.42 -15.61
C GLY A 136 0.74 6.40 -16.14
N TYR A 137 -0.11 6.79 -17.10
CA TYR A 137 -1.08 5.91 -17.76
C TYR A 137 -0.40 4.82 -18.60
N ASP A 138 0.71 5.15 -19.28
CA ASP A 138 1.48 4.21 -20.09
C ASP A 138 2.17 3.15 -19.22
N ILE A 139 2.68 3.54 -18.05
CA ILE A 139 3.26 2.60 -17.08
C ILE A 139 2.17 1.70 -16.49
N HIS A 140 1.05 2.29 -16.06
CA HIS A 140 -0.12 1.59 -15.51
C HIS A 140 -1.41 2.23 -15.99
N ASN A 141 -2.15 1.50 -16.82
CA ASN A 141 -3.46 1.91 -17.35
C ASN A 141 -4.46 2.00 -16.19
N VAL A 142 -4.59 3.21 -15.64
CA VAL A 142 -5.47 3.46 -14.50
C VAL A 142 -6.92 3.25 -14.91
N SER A 143 -7.66 2.49 -14.11
CA SER A 143 -9.07 2.18 -14.35
C SER A 143 -10.00 3.13 -13.59
N ILE A 144 -11.27 3.16 -13.97
CA ILE A 144 -12.33 3.85 -13.19
C ILE A 144 -12.36 3.35 -11.74
N ASN A 145 -12.13 2.05 -11.53
CA ASN A 145 -12.09 1.47 -10.19
C ASN A 145 -10.91 2.00 -9.38
N ASP A 146 -9.74 2.16 -10.00
CA ASP A 146 -8.57 2.75 -9.34
C ASP A 146 -8.84 4.20 -8.93
N VAL A 147 -9.44 4.99 -9.82
CA VAL A 147 -9.84 6.39 -9.54
C VAL A 147 -10.87 6.46 -8.40
N ASN A 148 -11.84 5.54 -8.36
CA ASN A 148 -12.81 5.44 -7.27
C ASN A 148 -12.15 5.06 -5.94
N ASN A 149 -11.24 4.08 -5.95
CA ASN A 149 -10.52 3.66 -4.75
C ASN A 149 -9.50 4.70 -4.28
N LEU A 150 -9.02 5.57 -5.15
CA LEU A 150 -8.26 6.76 -4.76
C LEU A 150 -9.20 7.81 -4.12
N GLY A 151 -10.30 8.13 -4.78
CA GLY A 151 -11.24 9.16 -4.35
C GLY A 151 -11.97 8.83 -3.04
N LYS A 152 -12.20 7.55 -2.72
CA LYS A 152 -12.95 7.15 -1.50
C LYS A 152 -12.26 7.60 -0.20
N HIS A 153 -10.94 7.81 -0.24
CA HIS A 153 -10.18 8.27 0.93
C HIS A 153 -10.25 9.79 1.14
N LEU A 154 -10.92 10.54 0.27
CA LEU A 154 -11.18 11.97 0.49
C LEU A 154 -12.06 12.18 1.72
N ASN A 155 -11.64 13.10 2.60
CA ASN A 155 -12.40 13.48 3.78
C ASN A 155 -12.85 14.94 3.69
N LYS A 156 -14.14 15.16 3.39
CA LYS A 156 -14.71 16.51 3.29
C LYS A 156 -14.61 17.32 4.60
N ASP A 157 -14.58 16.66 5.75
CA ASP A 157 -14.54 17.32 7.06
C ASP A 157 -13.20 18.00 7.33
N LEU A 158 -12.11 17.48 6.75
CA LEU A 158 -10.76 18.04 6.88
C LEU A 158 -10.45 19.14 5.84
N GLY A 159 -11.28 19.25 4.81
CA GLY A 159 -11.11 20.24 3.74
C GLY A 159 -9.88 20.02 2.85
N GLN A 160 -9.71 20.88 1.85
CA GLN A 160 -8.67 20.72 0.82
C GLN A 160 -7.23 20.96 1.31
N SER A 161 -7.05 21.60 2.47
CA SER A 161 -5.73 21.92 3.03
C SER A 161 -5.06 20.74 3.73
N ASP A 162 -5.85 19.72 4.09
CA ASP A 162 -5.33 18.48 4.64
C ASP A 162 -4.34 17.83 3.65
N PRO A 163 -3.16 17.36 4.12
CA PRO A 163 -2.13 16.82 3.23
C PRO A 163 -2.60 15.64 2.37
N VAL A 164 -3.40 14.74 2.94
CA VAL A 164 -3.92 13.56 2.23
C VAL A 164 -4.92 13.99 1.17
N ASN A 165 -5.89 14.83 1.53
CA ASN A 165 -6.85 15.38 0.57
C ASN A 165 -6.15 16.14 -0.55
N ARG A 166 -5.20 17.00 -0.23
CA ARG A 166 -4.43 17.78 -1.20
C ARG A 166 -3.73 16.87 -2.20
N THR A 167 -3.08 15.80 -1.73
CA THR A 167 -2.36 14.87 -2.61
C THR A 167 -3.33 14.06 -3.46
N ILE A 168 -4.42 13.53 -2.90
CA ILE A 168 -5.45 12.82 -3.68
C ILE A 168 -6.02 13.73 -4.77
N LEU A 169 -6.41 14.95 -4.41
CA LEU A 169 -6.94 15.93 -5.35
C LEU A 169 -5.90 16.25 -6.44
N ALA A 170 -4.63 16.43 -6.10
CA ALA A 170 -3.57 16.66 -7.09
C ALA A 170 -3.41 15.50 -8.07
N ILE A 171 -3.46 14.25 -7.60
CA ILE A 171 -3.41 13.06 -8.47
C ILE A 171 -4.64 13.02 -9.39
N LEU A 172 -5.84 13.23 -8.84
CA LEU A 172 -7.07 13.27 -9.63
C LEU A 172 -7.03 14.40 -10.67
N ASP A 173 -6.41 15.54 -10.35
CA ASP A 173 -6.24 16.66 -11.28
C ASP A 173 -5.39 16.23 -12.48
N ARG A 174 -4.26 15.57 -12.21
CA ARG A 174 -3.40 15.05 -13.27
C ARG A 174 -4.11 14.01 -14.11
N ILE A 175 -4.80 13.04 -13.48
CA ILE A 175 -5.57 12.02 -14.22
C ILE A 175 -6.68 12.66 -15.07
N SER A 176 -7.30 13.75 -14.63
CA SER A 176 -8.30 14.47 -15.44
C SER A 176 -7.73 15.07 -16.73
N MET A 177 -6.42 15.35 -16.79
CA MET A 177 -5.74 15.85 -17.99
C MET A 177 -5.59 14.79 -19.10
N LEU A 178 -6.00 13.55 -18.86
CA LEU A 178 -6.09 12.52 -19.89
C LEU A 178 -7.26 12.75 -20.88
N GLU A 179 -8.20 13.64 -20.55
CA GLU A 179 -9.29 14.05 -21.44
C GLU A 179 -8.72 14.64 -22.74
N GLY A 180 -9.19 14.16 -23.89
CA GLY A 180 -8.73 14.54 -25.23
C GLY A 180 -7.41 13.92 -25.68
N GLN A 181 -6.77 13.05 -24.87
CA GLN A 181 -5.44 12.51 -25.18
C GLN A 181 -5.45 11.10 -25.78
N GLY A 182 -6.58 10.39 -25.79
CA GLY A 182 -6.57 8.97 -26.15
C GLY A 182 -7.94 8.38 -26.48
N ASP A 183 -8.11 7.11 -26.11
CA ASP A 183 -9.29 6.31 -26.43
C ASP A 183 -10.47 6.58 -25.48
N GLU A 184 -11.62 5.97 -25.77
CA GLU A 184 -12.83 6.11 -24.96
C GLU A 184 -12.62 5.66 -23.49
N VAL A 185 -11.73 4.69 -23.24
CA VAL A 185 -11.44 4.21 -21.88
C VAL A 185 -10.74 5.31 -21.10
N MET A 186 -9.70 5.90 -21.68
CA MET A 186 -8.96 7.03 -21.12
C MET A 186 -9.89 8.22 -20.85
N GLU A 187 -10.77 8.56 -21.79
CA GLU A 187 -11.78 9.61 -21.65
C GLU A 187 -12.73 9.38 -20.46
N ARG A 188 -13.13 8.13 -20.22
CA ARG A 188 -14.02 7.79 -19.10
C ARG A 188 -13.30 7.90 -17.75
N VAL A 189 -12.04 7.51 -17.70
CA VAL A 189 -11.19 7.65 -16.50
C VAL A 189 -11.01 9.13 -16.16
N ALA A 190 -10.66 9.96 -17.14
CA ALA A 190 -10.47 11.40 -16.96
C ALA A 190 -11.74 12.06 -16.41
N ARG A 191 -12.89 11.77 -17.03
CA ARG A 191 -14.19 12.28 -16.57
C ARG A 191 -14.56 11.83 -15.16
N GLN A 192 -14.24 10.58 -14.79
CA GLN A 192 -14.46 10.11 -13.43
C GLN A 192 -13.63 10.89 -12.40
N ALA A 193 -12.36 11.18 -12.71
CA ALA A 193 -11.51 11.97 -11.84
C ALA A 193 -12.04 13.41 -11.67
N THR A 194 -12.50 14.04 -12.77
CA THR A 194 -13.15 15.35 -12.76
C THR A 194 -14.45 15.34 -11.94
N LEU A 195 -15.26 14.29 -12.04
CA LEU A 195 -16.51 14.15 -11.31
C LEU A 195 -16.26 14.09 -9.80
N ILE A 196 -15.32 13.26 -9.35
CA ILE A 196 -14.96 13.14 -7.93
C ILE A 196 -14.44 14.47 -7.38
N ARG A 197 -13.53 15.14 -8.10
CA ARG A 197 -13.00 16.46 -7.71
C ARG A 197 -14.12 17.49 -7.57
N SER A 198 -14.98 17.58 -8.58
CA SER A 198 -16.09 18.51 -8.60
C SER A 198 -17.05 18.27 -7.43
N ASN A 199 -17.36 17.01 -7.14
CA ASN A 199 -18.20 16.64 -6.01
C ASN A 199 -17.52 16.89 -4.66
N PHE A 200 -16.19 16.81 -4.56
CA PHE A 200 -15.46 17.18 -3.35
C PHE A 200 -15.62 18.67 -3.03
N PHE A 201 -15.38 19.55 -4.01
CA PHE A 201 -15.43 21.01 -3.82
C PHE A 201 -16.85 21.57 -3.67
N ASP A 202 -17.85 20.93 -4.26
CA ASP A 202 -19.24 21.36 -4.13
C ASP A 202 -19.81 20.96 -2.75
N ARG A 203 -20.19 21.98 -1.96
CA ARG A 203 -20.82 21.80 -0.64
C ARG A 203 -22.21 21.17 -0.70
N ARG A 204 -22.89 21.25 -1.85
CA ARG A 204 -24.25 20.71 -2.05
C ARG A 204 -24.23 19.25 -2.50
N LYS A 205 -23.10 18.77 -3.03
CA LYS A 205 -22.95 17.39 -3.49
C LYS A 205 -22.28 16.54 -2.44
N LYS A 206 -22.47 15.23 -2.54
CA LYS A 206 -21.80 14.24 -1.72
C LYS A 206 -20.83 13.41 -2.56
N LEU A 207 -19.87 12.77 -1.90
CA LEU A 207 -18.96 11.85 -2.58
C LEU A 207 -19.71 10.60 -3.08
N GLU A 208 -20.80 10.19 -2.42
CA GLU A 208 -21.68 9.09 -2.86
C GLU A 208 -22.39 9.35 -4.20
N ASP A 209 -22.47 10.62 -4.63
CA ASP A 209 -22.99 10.99 -5.94
C ASP A 209 -21.97 10.73 -7.08
N ALA A 210 -20.70 10.46 -6.75
CA ALA A 210 -19.63 10.17 -7.71
C ALA A 210 -19.02 8.78 -7.54
N ILE A 211 -18.95 8.29 -6.30
CA ILE A 211 -18.30 7.04 -5.92
C ILE A 211 -19.36 6.08 -5.37
N PRO A 212 -19.37 4.80 -5.80
CA PRO A 212 -20.29 3.81 -5.27
C PRO A 212 -20.29 3.76 -3.74
N GLN A 213 -21.47 3.84 -3.12
CA GLN A 213 -21.62 3.93 -1.66
C GLN A 213 -20.95 2.78 -0.90
N VAL A 214 -20.91 1.58 -1.48
CA VAL A 214 -20.22 0.40 -0.93
C VAL A 214 -18.71 0.64 -0.68
N LEU A 215 -18.08 1.54 -1.45
CA LEU A 215 -16.67 1.90 -1.27
C LEU A 215 -16.46 2.95 -0.18
N LEU A 216 -17.50 3.68 0.23
CA LEU A 216 -17.43 4.79 1.19
C LEU A 216 -17.69 4.36 2.64
N VAL A 217 -17.89 3.06 2.88
CA VAL A 217 -18.07 2.50 4.23
C VAL A 217 -16.81 2.76 5.04
N LYS A 218 -16.94 3.44 6.18
CA LYS A 218 -15.82 3.76 7.07
C LYS A 218 -15.42 2.54 7.91
N SER A 219 -14.13 2.44 8.19
CA SER A 219 -13.53 1.48 9.11
C SER A 219 -12.59 2.21 10.07
N ASP A 220 -12.04 1.50 11.04
CA ASP A 220 -11.03 1.98 11.96
C ASP A 220 -9.86 0.98 12.01
N TYR A 221 -8.65 1.47 11.78
CA TYR A 221 -7.42 0.67 11.71
C TYR A 221 -6.99 0.12 13.08
N LEU A 222 -7.50 0.68 14.19
CA LEU A 222 -7.15 0.25 15.55
C LEU A 222 -7.91 -1.00 16.02
N VAL A 223 -8.97 -1.41 15.33
CA VAL A 223 -9.95 -2.38 15.85
C VAL A 223 -9.38 -3.79 16.05
N LYS A 224 -8.37 -4.19 15.27
CA LYS A 224 -7.82 -5.56 15.27
C LYS A 224 -6.36 -5.63 15.70
N GLU A 225 -5.82 -4.51 16.16
CA GLU A 225 -4.41 -4.38 16.37
C GLU A 225 -3.94 -4.94 17.72
N ILE A 226 -2.75 -5.53 17.71
CA ILE A 226 -2.04 -5.96 18.91
C ILE A 226 -0.87 -4.99 19.14
N ALA A 227 -0.82 -4.42 20.34
CA ALA A 227 0.28 -3.56 20.76
C ALA A 227 1.50 -4.40 21.22
N PRO A 228 2.73 -3.88 21.04
CA PRO A 228 3.91 -4.48 21.66
C PRO A 228 3.89 -4.29 23.18
N GLU A 229 4.56 -5.18 23.92
CA GLU A 229 4.78 -4.98 25.36
C GLU A 229 5.88 -3.95 25.62
N ARG A 230 6.89 -3.90 24.73
CA ARG A 230 7.98 -2.94 24.80
C ARG A 230 8.14 -2.20 23.48
N ILE A 231 8.17 -0.88 23.56
CA ILE A 231 8.61 -0.03 22.45
C ILE A 231 10.12 0.15 22.65
N PHE A 232 10.92 -0.24 21.65
CA PHE A 232 12.36 -0.03 21.69
C PHE A 232 12.66 1.46 21.43
N GLU A 233 12.83 2.23 22.51
CA GLU A 233 13.39 3.60 22.46
C GLU A 233 14.83 3.62 21.94
#